data_AF-A0A3A8QI71-F1
#
_entry.id   AF-A0A3A8QI71-F1
#
_cell.length_a   1.000
_cell.length_b   1.000
_cell.length_c   1.000
_cell.angle_alpha   90.00
_cell.angle_beta   90.00
_cell.angle_gamma   90.00
#
_symmetry.space_group_name_H-M   'P 1'
#
loop_
_entity.id
_entity.type
_entity.pdbx_description
1 polymer ?
#
loop_
_entity_poly.entity_id
_entity_poly.type
_entity_poly.pdbx_seq_one_letter_code
_entity_poly.pdbx_strand_id
1 'polypeptide(L)'
;MDQAARAAATAGAAMKVLDAADVARIEHLLVECSKEANLVVNEREYGEGKIPDDAECKRVVGRNRKGEPLTRQMELGTLKHAVAFACVQREVLKLYPDQVSIEPRFGLESRSGKYALTSEWEGSMKPDIVLHASGQPQRVQCIYDFKFPCTRWSKENPLEAVQGQMKDYAKLGGNCKPAIVTPLQGVIRE
;
A
#
# COMPACT_ATOMS: atom_id res chain seq x y z
N MET A 1 45.99 20.71 -33.33
CA MET A 1 45.95 20.25 -31.93
C MET A 1 45.11 21.25 -31.14
N ASP A 2 43.99 20.96 -30.51
CA ASP A 2 43.05 19.86 -30.60
C ASP A 2 41.71 20.42 -30.11
N GLN A 3 40.65 20.15 -30.88
CA GLN A 3 39.28 20.46 -30.50
C GLN A 3 38.85 19.38 -29.49
N ALA A 4 39.07 19.62 -28.20
CA ALA A 4 38.60 18.73 -27.15
C ALA A 4 37.09 18.94 -26.94
N ALA A 5 36.29 18.15 -27.66
CA ALA A 5 34.86 17.99 -27.40
C ALA A 5 34.65 17.45 -25.97
N ARG A 6 34.13 18.28 -25.07
CA ARG A 6 33.51 17.82 -23.84
C ARG A 6 32.22 17.11 -24.19
N ALA A 7 32.29 15.80 -24.40
CA ALA A 7 31.12 14.95 -24.35
C ALA A 7 30.66 14.88 -22.89
N ALA A 8 29.68 15.72 -22.53
CA ALA A 8 28.90 15.49 -21.32
C ALA A 8 28.10 14.21 -21.55
N ALA A 9 28.52 13.11 -20.91
CA ALA A 9 27.69 11.92 -20.81
C ALA A 9 26.48 12.28 -19.95
N THR A 10 25.38 12.70 -20.59
CA THR A 10 24.06 12.56 -20.00
C THR A 10 23.78 11.07 -19.92
N ALA A 11 24.23 10.45 -18.83
CA ALA A 11 23.70 9.15 -18.42
C ALA A 11 22.22 9.37 -18.13
N GLY A 12 21.37 9.22 -19.15
CA GLY A 12 19.95 9.00 -18.92
C GLY A 12 19.87 7.80 -18.01
N ALA A 13 19.41 7.99 -16.77
CA ALA A 13 19.25 6.91 -15.82
C ALA A 13 18.47 5.80 -16.53
N ALA A 14 19.14 4.68 -16.82
CA ALA A 14 18.49 3.55 -17.44
C ALA A 14 17.29 3.20 -16.55
N MET A 15 16.09 3.15 -17.14
CA MET A 15 14.87 2.89 -16.37
C MET A 15 15.01 1.52 -15.69
N LYS A 16 15.33 1.51 -14.40
CA LYS A 16 15.44 0.27 -13.66
C LYS A 16 14.03 -0.21 -13.31
N VAL A 17 13.73 -1.42 -13.77
CA VAL A 17 12.51 -2.17 -13.41
C VAL A 17 12.90 -3.14 -12.30
N LEU A 18 11.96 -3.44 -11.40
CA LEU A 18 12.22 -4.36 -10.29
C LEU A 18 12.16 -5.78 -10.86
N ASP A 19 13.16 -6.59 -10.55
CA ASP A 19 13.10 -8.02 -10.86
C ASP A 19 12.31 -8.80 -9.79
N ALA A 20 12.19 -10.11 -9.98
CA ALA A 20 11.45 -10.95 -9.05
C ALA A 20 12.07 -10.99 -7.63
N ALA A 21 13.39 -10.86 -7.51
CA ALA A 21 14.08 -10.87 -6.22
C ALA A 21 13.88 -9.54 -5.49
N ASP A 22 13.88 -8.43 -6.22
CA ASP A 22 13.51 -7.11 -5.70
C ASP A 22 12.07 -7.10 -5.20
N VAL A 23 11.11 -7.59 -6.00
CA VAL A 23 9.69 -7.67 -5.60
C VAL A 23 9.53 -8.55 -4.36
N ALA A 24 10.15 -9.72 -4.32
CA ALA A 24 10.07 -10.62 -3.16
C ALA A 24 10.66 -9.97 -1.88
N ARG A 25 11.75 -9.21 -2.01
CA ARG A 25 12.33 -8.46 -0.88
C ARG A 25 11.39 -7.37 -0.40
N ILE A 26 10.80 -6.59 -1.31
CA ILE A 26 9.86 -5.54 -0.94
C ILE A 26 8.64 -6.15 -0.25
N GLU A 27 8.08 -7.24 -0.78
CA GLU A 27 6.96 -7.96 -0.16
C GLU A 27 7.28 -8.43 1.25
N HIS A 28 8.47 -8.98 1.47
CA HIS A 28 8.91 -9.34 2.81
C HIS A 28 8.92 -8.12 3.76
N LEU A 29 9.47 -6.99 3.32
CA LEU A 29 9.50 -5.76 4.11
C LEU A 29 8.09 -5.19 4.36
N LEU A 30 7.19 -5.25 3.39
CA LEU A 30 5.79 -4.86 3.59
C LEU A 30 5.13 -5.73 4.66
N VAL A 31 5.36 -7.05 4.64
CA VAL A 31 4.85 -7.96 5.67
C VAL A 31 5.40 -7.58 7.05
N GLU A 32 6.70 -7.33 7.17
CA GLU A 32 7.29 -6.91 8.46
C GLU A 32 6.72 -5.56 8.94
N CYS A 33 6.54 -4.59 8.04
CA CYS A 33 5.87 -3.33 8.38
C CYS A 33 4.41 -3.52 8.83
N SER A 34 3.68 -4.47 8.24
CA SER A 34 2.32 -4.78 8.68
C SER A 34 2.30 -5.43 10.07
N LYS A 35 3.28 -6.28 10.39
CA LYS A 35 3.42 -6.90 11.72
C LYS A 35 3.81 -5.88 12.78
N GLU A 36 4.79 -5.01 12.48
CA GLU A 36 5.19 -3.90 13.36
C GLU A 36 3.99 -3.01 13.66
N ALA A 37 3.27 -2.57 12.63
CA ALA A 37 2.08 -1.74 12.79
C ALA A 37 1.03 -2.41 13.67
N ASN A 38 0.75 -3.70 13.45
CA ASN A 38 -0.20 -4.43 14.27
C ASN A 38 0.26 -4.55 15.72
N LEU A 39 1.52 -4.86 15.98
CA LEU A 39 2.08 -4.98 17.32
C LEU A 39 2.05 -3.64 18.05
N VAL A 40 2.72 -2.63 17.50
CA VAL A 40 2.89 -1.29 18.13
C VAL A 40 1.55 -0.67 18.48
N VAL A 41 0.57 -0.72 17.57
CA VAL A 41 -0.76 -0.16 17.84
C VAL A 41 -1.50 -0.97 18.90
N ASN A 42 -1.46 -2.32 18.83
CA ASN A 42 -2.17 -3.11 19.84
C ASN A 42 -1.56 -2.92 21.24
N GLU A 43 -0.23 -2.90 21.36
CA GLU A 43 0.44 -2.68 22.64
C GLU A 43 0.16 -1.30 23.22
N ARG A 44 0.20 -0.26 22.38
CA ARG A 44 -0.15 1.10 22.79
C ARG A 44 -1.59 1.20 23.31
N GLU A 45 -2.53 0.55 22.63
CA GLU A 45 -3.95 0.72 22.90
C GLU A 45 -4.50 -0.24 23.98
N TYR A 46 -3.87 -1.41 24.17
CA TYR A 46 -4.37 -2.47 25.04
C TYR A 46 -3.35 -3.00 26.06
N GLY A 47 -2.06 -2.68 25.90
CA GLY A 47 -0.95 -3.21 26.69
C GLY A 47 -0.29 -4.44 26.04
N GLU A 48 0.89 -4.79 26.56
CA GLU A 48 1.75 -5.85 26.02
C GLU A 48 1.01 -7.18 25.81
N GLY A 49 1.16 -7.77 24.62
CA GLY A 49 0.57 -9.05 24.24
C GLY A 49 -0.95 -9.07 24.09
N LYS A 50 -1.66 -7.95 24.31
CA LYS A 50 -3.12 -7.90 24.21
C LYS A 50 -3.57 -7.53 22.80
N ILE A 51 -4.65 -8.17 22.35
CA ILE A 51 -5.31 -7.89 21.07
C ILE A 51 -6.81 -7.71 21.29
N PRO A 52 -7.49 -6.87 20.50
CA PRO A 52 -8.94 -6.69 20.61
C PRO A 52 -9.68 -7.98 20.23
N ASP A 53 -10.75 -8.26 20.96
CA ASP A 53 -11.74 -9.27 20.60
C ASP A 53 -12.81 -8.70 19.66
N ASP A 54 -13.75 -9.54 19.24
CA ASP A 54 -14.83 -9.14 18.33
C ASP A 54 -15.73 -8.04 18.90
N ALA A 55 -15.97 -8.04 20.22
CA ALA A 55 -16.81 -7.03 20.86
C ALA A 55 -16.11 -5.67 20.83
N GLU A 56 -14.83 -5.65 21.17
CA GLU A 56 -14.01 -4.45 21.11
C GLU A 56 -13.88 -3.95 19.67
N CYS A 57 -13.62 -4.82 18.70
CA CYS A 57 -13.55 -4.44 17.28
C CYS A 57 -14.83 -3.76 16.77
N LYS A 58 -16.00 -4.24 17.21
CA LYS A 58 -17.31 -3.73 16.79
C LYS A 58 -17.82 -2.55 17.63
N ARG A 59 -17.15 -2.22 18.73
CA ARG A 59 -17.54 -1.10 19.60
C ARG A 59 -17.60 0.19 18.79
N VAL A 60 -18.71 0.91 18.91
CA VAL A 60 -18.87 2.23 18.30
C VAL A 60 -18.08 3.25 19.12
N VAL A 61 -17.14 3.93 18.47
CA VAL A 61 -16.27 4.95 19.08
C VAL A 61 -16.70 6.38 18.74
N GLY A 62 -17.65 6.53 17.80
CA GLY A 62 -18.20 7.81 17.41
C GLY A 62 -19.09 7.72 16.19
N ARG A 63 -19.36 8.86 15.55
CA ARG A 63 -20.06 8.95 14.27
C ARG A 63 -19.32 9.91 13.34
N ASN A 64 -19.34 9.63 12.04
CA ASN A 64 -18.75 10.53 11.04
C ASN A 64 -19.70 11.71 10.73
N ARG A 65 -19.28 12.60 9.82
CA ARG A 65 -20.08 13.78 9.43
C ARG A 65 -21.44 13.45 8.80
N LYS A 66 -21.61 12.24 8.26
CA LYS A 66 -22.87 11.72 7.70
C LYS A 66 -23.72 11.01 8.75
N GLY A 67 -23.27 10.96 10.01
CA GLY A 67 -23.94 10.26 11.09
C GLY A 67 -23.69 8.75 11.12
N GLU A 68 -22.85 8.19 10.24
CA GLU A 68 -22.56 6.76 10.19
C GLU A 68 -21.66 6.36 11.37
N PRO A 69 -21.88 5.19 11.99
CA PRO A 69 -21.09 4.76 13.14
C PRO A 69 -19.62 4.53 12.75
N LEU A 70 -18.72 5.13 13.52
CA LEU A 70 -17.30 4.80 13.48
C LEU A 70 -17.05 3.68 14.49
N THR A 71 -16.53 2.56 14.01
CA THR A 71 -16.21 1.40 14.85
C THR A 71 -14.74 1.41 15.24
N ARG A 72 -14.41 0.76 16.36
CA ARG A 72 -13.03 0.65 16.84
C ARG A 72 -12.12 -0.02 15.82
N GLN A 73 -12.60 -1.01 15.06
CA GLN A 73 -11.83 -1.60 13.96
C GLN A 73 -11.39 -0.57 12.89
N MET A 74 -12.21 0.45 12.60
CA MET A 74 -11.88 1.50 11.62
C MET A 74 -10.81 2.44 12.18
N GLU A 75 -10.92 2.78 13.46
CA GLU A 75 -9.94 3.60 14.17
C GLU A 75 -8.59 2.87 14.26
N LEU A 76 -8.58 1.60 14.70
CA LEU A 76 -7.37 0.77 14.75
C LEU A 76 -6.76 0.58 13.36
N GLY A 77 -7.58 0.39 12.33
CA GLY A 77 -7.12 0.36 10.95
C GLY A 77 -6.33 1.62 10.59
N THR A 78 -6.93 2.80 10.80
CA THR A 78 -6.29 4.10 10.54
C THR A 78 -4.94 4.23 11.27
N LEU A 79 -4.90 3.89 12.56
CA LEU A 79 -3.67 3.95 13.35
C LEU A 79 -2.59 3.01 12.80
N LYS A 80 -2.97 1.80 12.38
CA LYS A 80 -2.04 0.81 11.84
C LYS A 80 -1.51 1.19 10.46
N HIS A 81 -2.33 1.75 9.57
CA HIS A 81 -1.83 2.30 8.30
C HIS A 81 -0.78 3.38 8.54
N ALA A 82 -1.02 4.31 9.49
CA ALA A 82 -0.05 5.36 9.81
C ALA A 82 1.31 4.79 10.24
N VAL A 83 1.32 3.76 11.12
CA VAL A 83 2.57 3.09 11.54
C VAL A 83 3.20 2.30 10.39
N ALA A 84 2.41 1.59 9.59
CA ALA A 84 2.90 0.82 8.45
C ALA A 84 3.57 1.73 7.41
N PHE A 85 2.97 2.88 7.08
CA PHE A 85 3.56 3.83 6.15
C PHE A 85 4.86 4.43 6.68
N ALA A 86 4.93 4.75 7.97
CA ALA A 86 6.19 5.19 8.59
C ALA A 86 7.28 4.12 8.50
N CYS A 87 6.93 2.85 8.70
CA CYS A 87 7.84 1.73 8.49
C CYS A 87 8.28 1.60 7.02
N VAL A 88 7.36 1.70 6.06
CA VAL A 88 7.69 1.62 4.62
C VAL A 88 8.64 2.75 4.22
N GLN A 89 8.44 3.97 4.72
CA GLN A 89 9.37 5.08 4.50
C GLN A 89 10.77 4.76 5.03
N ARG A 90 10.86 4.16 6.22
CA ARG A 90 12.12 3.86 6.90
C ARG A 90 12.88 2.68 6.28
N GLU A 91 12.17 1.62 5.93
CA GLU A 91 12.76 0.33 5.54
C GLU A 91 12.76 0.10 4.03
N VAL A 92 11.66 0.43 3.34
CA VAL A 92 11.50 0.15 1.91
C VAL A 92 12.07 1.29 1.07
N LEU A 93 11.65 2.55 1.32
CA LEU A 93 12.11 3.68 0.52
C LEU A 93 13.60 3.97 0.70
N LYS A 94 14.20 3.55 1.82
CA LYS A 94 15.65 3.58 2.02
C LYS A 94 16.40 2.74 0.98
N LEU A 95 15.81 1.65 0.51
CA LEU A 95 16.42 0.72 -0.45
C LEU A 95 15.92 0.94 -1.88
N TYR A 96 14.66 1.38 -2.03
CA TYR A 96 13.95 1.52 -3.29
C TYR A 96 13.30 2.92 -3.42
N PRO A 97 14.07 4.01 -3.36
CA PRO A 97 13.53 5.36 -3.27
C PRO A 97 12.73 5.79 -4.50
N ASP A 98 13.05 5.24 -5.67
CA ASP A 98 12.50 5.67 -6.96
C ASP A 98 11.50 4.67 -7.58
N GLN A 99 11.32 3.49 -6.98
CA GLN A 99 10.50 2.42 -7.55
C GLN A 99 9.21 2.16 -6.75
N VAL A 100 9.00 2.87 -5.65
CA VAL A 100 7.91 2.65 -4.71
C VAL A 100 7.19 3.97 -4.44
N SER A 101 5.89 3.99 -4.67
CA SER A 101 5.01 5.09 -4.25
C SER A 101 4.14 4.66 -3.07
N ILE A 102 4.05 5.52 -2.06
CA ILE A 102 3.12 5.38 -0.93
C ILE A 102 1.90 6.25 -1.22
N GLU A 103 0.73 5.64 -1.12
CA GLU A 103 -0.57 6.26 -1.29
C GLU A 103 -0.76 7.04 -2.62
N PRO A 104 -0.25 6.56 -3.78
CA PRO A 104 -0.47 7.23 -5.05
C PRO A 104 -1.95 7.19 -5.43
N ARG A 105 -2.40 8.21 -6.17
CA ARG A 105 -3.79 8.33 -6.59
C ARG A 105 -3.90 8.28 -8.10
N PHE A 106 -4.78 7.40 -8.59
CA PHE A 106 -5.03 7.18 -10.01
C PHE A 106 -6.48 7.51 -10.38
N GLY A 107 -6.67 8.28 -11.45
CA GLY A 107 -7.98 8.62 -12.01
C GLY A 107 -8.06 8.23 -13.47
N LEU A 108 -9.28 8.04 -13.97
CA LEU A 108 -9.51 7.75 -15.38
C LEU A 108 -9.28 9.02 -16.21
N GLU A 109 -8.29 9.01 -17.08
CA GLU A 109 -8.00 10.12 -17.98
C GLU A 109 -8.99 10.10 -19.16
N SER A 110 -9.83 11.12 -19.26
CA SER A 110 -10.92 11.21 -20.24
C SER A 110 -10.45 11.14 -21.70
N ARG A 111 -9.22 11.59 -22.00
CA ARG A 111 -8.68 11.62 -23.36
C ARG A 111 -8.15 10.26 -23.82
N SER A 112 -7.46 9.53 -22.94
CA SER A 112 -6.82 8.25 -23.30
C SER A 112 -7.67 7.04 -22.92
N GLY A 113 -8.65 7.21 -22.03
CA GLY A 113 -9.40 6.12 -21.41
C GLY A 113 -8.56 5.25 -20.48
N LYS A 114 -7.34 5.69 -20.13
CA LYS A 114 -6.41 4.96 -19.24
C LYS A 114 -6.36 5.61 -17.87
N TYR A 115 -5.95 4.85 -16.86
CA TYR A 115 -5.69 5.39 -15.54
C TYR A 115 -4.33 6.08 -15.49
N ALA A 116 -4.30 7.28 -14.91
CA ALA A 116 -3.09 8.09 -14.73
C ALA A 116 -3.09 8.73 -13.34
N LEU A 117 -1.93 9.20 -12.89
CA LEU A 117 -1.82 9.94 -11.62
C LEU A 117 -2.73 11.17 -11.63
N THR A 118 -3.43 11.41 -10.53
CA THR A 118 -4.32 12.56 -10.38
C THR A 118 -4.33 13.10 -8.95
N SER A 119 -4.64 14.39 -8.82
CA SER A 119 -5.00 15.01 -7.54
C SER A 119 -6.51 14.98 -7.25
N GLU A 120 -7.33 14.58 -8.22
CA GLU A 120 -8.78 14.52 -8.09
C GLU A 120 -9.21 13.37 -7.17
N TRP A 121 -9.99 13.68 -6.14
CA TRP A 121 -10.42 12.68 -5.17
C TRP A 121 -11.58 11.82 -5.69
N GLU A 122 -12.55 12.45 -6.32
CA GLU A 122 -13.78 11.79 -6.77
C GLU A 122 -13.49 10.81 -7.91
N GLY A 123 -14.02 9.59 -7.81
CA GLY A 123 -13.82 8.53 -8.82
C GLY A 123 -12.40 7.97 -8.92
N SER A 124 -11.46 8.44 -8.08
CA SER A 124 -10.07 7.97 -8.10
C SER A 124 -9.85 6.74 -7.22
N MET A 125 -8.83 5.96 -7.58
CA MET A 125 -8.31 4.84 -6.82
C MET A 125 -7.04 5.25 -6.07
N LYS A 126 -6.93 4.87 -4.80
CA LYS A 126 -5.78 5.14 -3.94
C LYS A 126 -5.28 3.84 -3.30
N PRO A 127 -4.46 3.02 -3.99
CA PRO A 127 -3.77 1.92 -3.34
C PRO A 127 -2.75 2.43 -2.31
N ASP A 128 -2.40 1.60 -1.34
CA ASP A 128 -1.42 1.98 -0.33
C ASP A 128 0.00 2.01 -0.87
N ILE A 129 0.40 0.97 -1.61
CA ILE A 129 1.75 0.85 -2.15
C ILE A 129 1.67 0.45 -3.61
N VAL A 130 2.42 1.15 -4.45
CA VAL A 130 2.60 0.78 -5.86
C VAL A 130 4.06 0.67 -6.19
N LEU A 131 4.45 -0.48 -6.72
CA LEU A 131 5.75 -0.69 -7.33
C LEU A 131 5.67 -0.26 -8.78
N HIS A 132 6.68 0.45 -9.25
CA HIS A 132 6.70 0.99 -10.60
C HIS A 132 8.14 1.07 -11.14
N ALA A 133 8.29 1.33 -12.43
CA ALA A 133 9.61 1.61 -12.99
C ALA A 133 10.23 2.85 -12.34
N SER A 134 11.56 2.90 -12.21
CA SER A 134 12.29 3.98 -11.57
C SER A 134 11.84 5.36 -12.07
N GLY A 135 11.36 6.20 -11.14
CA GLY A 135 10.89 7.57 -11.40
C GLY A 135 9.62 7.69 -12.25
N GLN A 136 8.88 6.60 -12.48
CA GLN A 136 7.72 6.57 -13.37
C GLN A 136 6.51 5.87 -12.72
N PRO A 137 5.76 6.54 -11.83
CA PRO A 137 4.66 5.91 -11.08
C PRO A 137 3.48 5.43 -11.95
N GLN A 138 3.35 5.93 -13.17
CA GLN A 138 2.39 5.45 -14.17
C GLN A 138 2.77 4.09 -14.78
N ARG A 139 4.02 3.63 -14.62
CA ARG A 139 4.48 2.32 -15.09
C ARG A 139 4.40 1.30 -13.96
N VAL A 140 3.16 1.03 -13.55
CA VAL A 140 2.81 0.08 -12.49
C VAL A 140 3.40 -1.30 -12.78
N GLN A 141 3.96 -1.92 -11.76
CA GLN A 141 4.42 -3.31 -11.74
C GLN A 141 3.54 -4.14 -10.80
N CYS A 142 3.39 -3.72 -9.55
CA CYS A 142 2.64 -4.45 -8.54
C CYS A 142 1.92 -3.47 -7.59
N ILE A 143 0.75 -3.87 -7.11
CA ILE A 143 -0.11 -3.04 -6.26
C ILE A 143 -0.38 -3.79 -4.97
N TYR A 144 -0.23 -3.10 -3.84
CA TYR A 144 -0.49 -3.64 -2.52
C TYR A 144 -1.37 -2.69 -1.72
N ASP A 145 -2.23 -3.28 -0.89
CA ASP A 145 -3.07 -2.57 0.06
C ASP A 145 -2.91 -3.23 1.45
N PHE A 146 -2.54 -2.46 2.47
CA PHE A 146 -2.49 -3.01 3.82
C PHE A 146 -3.91 -3.27 4.31
N LYS A 147 -4.12 -4.44 4.90
CA LYS A 147 -5.35 -4.73 5.63
C LYS A 147 -5.00 -5.19 7.03
N PHE A 148 -5.71 -4.61 8.01
CA PHE A 148 -5.58 -4.95 9.42
C PHE A 148 -6.89 -5.55 9.96
N PRO A 149 -7.22 -6.81 9.61
CA PRO A 149 -8.42 -7.46 10.10
C PRO A 149 -8.50 -7.46 11.63
N CYS A 150 -9.66 -7.13 12.17
CA CYS A 150 -9.87 -7.00 13.61
C CYS A 150 -10.65 -8.19 14.17
N THR A 151 -11.82 -8.48 13.60
CA THR A 151 -12.66 -9.60 14.05
C THR A 151 -12.04 -10.94 13.67
N ARG A 152 -12.39 -12.00 14.40
CA ARG A 152 -11.97 -13.37 14.09
C ARG A 152 -12.27 -13.74 12.64
N TRP A 153 -13.50 -13.52 12.20
CA TRP A 153 -13.91 -13.86 10.84
C TRP A 153 -13.08 -13.12 9.77
N SER A 154 -12.81 -11.81 9.97
CA SER A 154 -12.01 -11.04 9.01
C SER A 154 -10.53 -11.46 9.01
N LYS A 155 -10.00 -11.93 10.14
CA LYS A 155 -8.64 -12.50 10.24
C LYS A 155 -8.52 -13.82 9.48
N GLU A 156 -9.58 -14.62 9.46
CA GLU A 156 -9.66 -15.88 8.71
C GLU A 156 -9.92 -15.62 7.21
N ASN A 157 -10.73 -14.60 6.87
CA ASN A 157 -11.21 -14.31 5.50
C ASN A 157 -10.88 -12.87 5.05
N PRO A 158 -9.60 -12.44 5.02
CA PRO A 158 -9.23 -11.04 4.80
C PRO A 158 -9.53 -10.55 3.37
N LEU A 159 -9.59 -11.44 2.38
CA LEU A 159 -9.89 -11.07 0.99
C LEU A 159 -11.38 -10.79 0.72
N GLU A 160 -12.29 -11.41 1.48
CA GLU A 160 -13.72 -11.40 1.15
C GLU A 160 -14.31 -9.99 1.13
N ALA A 161 -13.91 -9.14 2.07
CA ALA A 161 -14.38 -7.76 2.16
C ALA A 161 -13.79 -6.82 1.10
N VAL A 162 -12.75 -7.25 0.35
CA VAL A 162 -11.93 -6.37 -0.50
C VAL A 162 -11.83 -6.86 -1.95
N GLN A 163 -12.52 -7.93 -2.32
CA GLN A 163 -12.50 -8.47 -3.69
C GLN A 163 -12.84 -7.41 -4.76
N GLY A 164 -13.88 -6.61 -4.51
CA GLY A 164 -14.26 -5.50 -5.39
C GLY A 164 -13.13 -4.49 -5.57
N GLN A 165 -12.48 -4.12 -4.47
CA GLN A 165 -11.35 -3.20 -4.47
C GLN A 165 -10.15 -3.77 -5.26
N MET A 166 -9.84 -5.05 -5.09
CA MET A 166 -8.75 -5.70 -5.83
C MET A 166 -9.03 -5.78 -7.33
N LYS A 167 -10.28 -6.05 -7.72
CA LYS A 167 -10.73 -5.99 -9.12
C LYS A 167 -10.63 -4.60 -9.72
N ASP A 168 -10.93 -3.57 -8.92
CA ASP A 168 -10.75 -2.19 -9.34
C ASP A 168 -9.27 -1.85 -9.56
N TYR A 169 -8.41 -2.20 -8.61
CA TYR A 169 -6.96 -2.01 -8.76
C TYR A 169 -6.36 -2.78 -9.94
N ALA A 170 -6.92 -3.92 -10.33
CA ALA A 170 -6.45 -4.65 -11.51
C ALA A 170 -6.60 -3.83 -12.81
N LYS A 171 -7.51 -2.84 -12.85
CA LYS A 171 -7.68 -1.92 -13.98
C LYS A 171 -6.48 -0.99 -14.17
N LEU A 172 -5.65 -0.80 -13.15
CA LEU A 172 -4.41 -0.02 -13.21
C LEU A 172 -3.29 -0.77 -13.95
N GLY A 173 -3.45 -2.07 -14.19
CA GLY A 173 -2.47 -2.92 -14.87
C GLY A 173 -1.32 -3.37 -13.95
N GLY A 174 -0.20 -3.71 -14.57
CA GLY A 174 0.98 -4.26 -13.88
C GLY A 174 1.24 -5.73 -14.20
N ASN A 175 2.36 -6.23 -13.68
CA ASN A 175 2.82 -7.61 -13.84
C ASN A 175 2.30 -8.52 -12.73
N CYS A 176 2.02 -7.97 -11.55
CA CYS A 176 1.42 -8.69 -10.44
C CYS A 176 -0.10 -8.52 -10.43
N LYS A 177 -0.82 -9.55 -9.99
CA LYS A 177 -2.18 -9.36 -9.48
C LYS A 177 -2.12 -8.47 -8.22
N PRO A 178 -3.05 -7.50 -8.05
CA PRO A 178 -3.17 -6.73 -6.82
C PRO A 178 -3.27 -7.65 -5.61
N ALA A 179 -2.60 -7.26 -4.53
CA ALA A 179 -2.49 -8.04 -3.33
C ALA A 179 -2.91 -7.23 -2.10
N ILE A 180 -3.40 -7.91 -1.08
CA ILE A 180 -3.42 -7.34 0.27
C ILE A 180 -2.24 -7.86 1.08
N VAL A 181 -1.77 -7.02 2.00
CA VAL A 181 -0.73 -7.39 2.97
C VAL A 181 -1.36 -7.36 4.35
N THR A 182 -1.31 -8.50 5.05
CA THR A 182 -1.87 -8.64 6.40
C THR A 182 -0.78 -9.08 7.38
N PRO A 183 -0.88 -8.67 8.65
CA PRO A 183 0.09 -9.08 9.68
C PRO A 183 0.11 -10.59 9.93
N LEU A 184 -1.02 -11.28 9.74
CA LEU A 184 -1.16 -12.70 10.08
C LEU A 184 -0.86 -13.63 8.91
N GLN A 185 -1.32 -13.31 7.70
CA GLN A 185 -1.21 -14.19 6.53
C GLN A 185 -0.17 -13.69 5.50
N GLY A 186 0.43 -12.52 5.71
CA GLY A 186 1.38 -11.93 4.77
C GLY A 186 0.71 -11.42 3.50
N VAL A 187 1.33 -11.66 2.34
CA VAL A 187 0.84 -11.23 1.03
C VAL A 187 -0.20 -12.22 0.50
N ILE A 188 -1.41 -11.73 0.20
CA ILE A 188 -2.53 -12.53 -0.30
C ILE A 188 -3.03 -11.94 -1.61
N ARG A 189 -3.23 -12.78 -2.62
CA ARG A 189 -3.71 -12.40 -3.96
C ARG A 189 -4.95 -13.24 -4.32
N GLU A 190 -5.86 -12.69 -5.12
CA GLU A 190 -6.91 -13.46 -5.82
C GLU A 190 -6.33 -14.37 -6.93
#